data_AF-A0A0S2F6B2-F1
#
_entry.id   AF-A0A0S2F6B2-F1
#
_cell.length_a   1.000
_cell.length_b   1.000
_cell.length_c   1.000
_cell.angle_alpha   90.00
_cell.angle_beta   90.00
_cell.angle_gamma   90.00
#
_symmetry.space_group_name_H-M   'P 1'
#
loop_
_entity.id
_entity.type
_entity.pdbx_description
1 polymer ?
#
loop_
_entity_poly.entity_id
_entity_poly.type
_entity_poly.pdbx_seq_one_letter_code
_entity_poly.pdbx_strand_id
1 'polypeptide(L)'
;MQRIFGGVISVILLGVYVHLITVAVEVVNCGGAPNCTVFNDGMAQAFSVIGGLVSALVIAELAIAKPGEAPGARVLDSGASVGAVRTVTIVSVAFVLVWIGAGLTAFMVGLYHPKGLPVLTTHGQAWLGLAVSAAYAYFGLSPGGR
;
A
#
# COMPACT_ATOMS: atom_id res chain seq x y z
N MET A 1 19.08 -14.92 -2.60
CA MET A 1 18.08 -14.79 -3.69
C MET A 1 16.66 -14.58 -3.18
N GLN A 2 16.20 -15.35 -2.17
CA GLN A 2 14.82 -15.27 -1.64
C GLN A 2 14.38 -13.86 -1.17
N ARG A 3 15.27 -13.10 -0.50
CA ARG A 3 14.99 -11.71 -0.05
C ARG A 3 14.87 -10.70 -1.20
N ILE A 4 15.64 -10.87 -2.28
CA ILE A 4 15.61 -9.99 -3.46
C ILE A 4 14.31 -10.21 -4.24
N PHE A 5 13.87 -11.47 -4.35
CA PHE A 5 12.64 -11.82 -5.04
C PHE A 5 11.42 -11.18 -4.36
N GLY A 6 11.34 -11.24 -3.02
CA GLY A 6 10.26 -10.60 -2.26
C GLY A 6 10.24 -9.08 -2.42
N GLY A 7 11.41 -8.42 -2.37
CA GLY A 7 11.51 -6.97 -2.53
C GLY A 7 11.20 -6.46 -3.94
N VAL A 8 11.57 -7.20 -4.99
CA VAL A 8 11.22 -6.82 -6.37
C VAL A 8 9.72 -6.97 -6.61
N ILE A 9 9.13 -8.08 -6.14
CA ILE A 9 7.69 -8.32 -6.28
C ILE A 9 6.89 -7.26 -5.55
N SER A 10 7.30 -6.85 -4.34
CA SER A 10 6.57 -5.82 -3.61
C SER A 10 6.53 -4.50 -4.38
N VAL A 11 7.65 -4.06 -4.96
CA VAL A 11 7.72 -2.84 -5.77
C VAL A 11 6.81 -2.95 -7.00
N ILE A 12 6.80 -4.10 -7.68
CA ILE A 12 5.90 -4.34 -8.82
C ILE A 12 4.43 -4.26 -8.37
N LEU A 13 4.06 -4.93 -7.28
CA LEU A 13 2.70 -4.91 -6.75
C LEU A 13 2.26 -3.49 -6.37
N LEU A 14 3.13 -2.71 -5.74
CA LEU A 14 2.84 -1.31 -5.41
C LEU A 14 2.67 -0.46 -6.68
N GLY A 15 3.50 -0.67 -7.69
CA GLY A 15 3.37 0.01 -8.98
C GLY A 15 2.03 -0.27 -9.65
N VAL A 16 1.62 -1.55 -9.69
CA VAL A 16 0.31 -1.93 -10.25
C VAL A 16 -0.84 -1.38 -9.39
N TYR A 17 -0.70 -1.40 -8.07
CA TYR A 17 -1.69 -0.81 -7.16
C TYR A 17 -1.93 0.67 -7.43
N VAL A 18 -0.85 1.46 -7.52
CA VAL A 18 -0.91 2.90 -7.81
C VAL A 18 -1.50 3.16 -9.20
N HIS A 19 -1.09 2.36 -10.20
CA HIS A 19 -1.63 2.48 -11.55
C HIS A 19 -3.14 2.24 -11.59
N LEU A 20 -3.64 1.17 -10.95
CA LEU A 20 -5.07 0.87 -10.90
C LEU A 20 -5.87 1.97 -10.19
N ILE A 21 -5.34 2.56 -9.12
CA ILE A 21 -5.98 3.71 -8.45
C ILE A 21 -6.03 4.91 -9.39
N THR A 22 -4.94 5.20 -10.10
CA THR A 22 -4.88 6.33 -11.03
C THR A 22 -5.93 6.19 -12.13
N VAL A 23 -6.03 5.01 -12.75
CA VAL A 23 -7.06 4.75 -13.78
C VAL A 23 -8.47 4.83 -13.17
N ALA A 24 -8.69 4.27 -11.98
CA ALA A 24 -9.98 4.37 -11.29
C ALA A 24 -10.40 5.83 -11.04
N VAL A 25 -9.45 6.68 -10.62
CA VAL A 25 -9.68 8.11 -10.40
C VAL A 25 -9.97 8.83 -11.72
N GLU A 26 -9.26 8.51 -12.80
CA GLU A 26 -9.56 9.04 -14.14
C GLU A 26 -10.97 8.67 -14.59
N VAL A 27 -11.41 7.42 -14.40
CA VAL A 27 -12.77 6.97 -14.73
C VAL A 27 -13.82 7.77 -13.96
N VAL A 28 -13.61 7.99 -12.66
CA VAL A 28 -14.50 8.78 -11.82
C VAL A 28 -14.57 10.23 -12.28
N ASN A 29 -13.42 10.86 -12.56
CA ASN A 29 -13.33 12.25 -13.00
C ASN A 29 -13.91 12.46 -14.40
N CYS A 30 -13.86 11.42 -15.25
CA CYS A 30 -14.30 11.50 -16.62
C CYS A 30 -15.83 11.46 -16.77
N GLY A 31 -16.57 11.06 -15.73
CA GLY A 31 -18.01 11.32 -15.61
C GLY A 31 -18.89 10.70 -16.70
N GLY A 32 -18.42 9.67 -17.42
CA GLY A 32 -19.16 9.00 -18.49
C GLY A 32 -19.05 9.64 -19.89
N ALA A 33 -18.05 10.49 -20.13
CA ALA A 33 -17.75 10.98 -21.47
C ALA A 33 -17.36 9.84 -22.45
N PRO A 34 -17.61 9.99 -23.77
CA PRO A 34 -17.44 8.91 -24.75
C PRO A 34 -15.98 8.45 -24.98
N ASN A 35 -14.99 9.19 -24.46
CA ASN A 35 -13.57 8.84 -24.55
C ASN A 35 -12.97 8.43 -23.19
N CYS A 36 -13.81 8.09 -22.21
CA CYS A 36 -13.31 7.64 -20.91
C CYS A 36 -12.68 6.25 -21.00
N THR A 37 -11.56 6.08 -20.30
CA THR A 37 -11.04 4.77 -19.96
C THR A 37 -12.12 3.98 -19.22
N VAL A 38 -12.32 2.71 -19.60
CA VAL A 38 -13.29 1.83 -18.94
C VAL A 38 -12.58 1.02 -17.87
N PHE A 39 -13.02 1.16 -16.62
CA PHE A 39 -12.56 0.32 -15.51
C PHE A 39 -13.35 -0.99 -15.53
N ASN A 40 -12.76 -2.03 -16.12
CA ASN A 40 -13.43 -3.32 -16.32
C ASN A 40 -13.36 -4.24 -15.09
N ASP A 41 -14.10 -5.35 -15.13
CA ASP A 41 -14.19 -6.32 -14.04
C ASP A 41 -12.84 -6.98 -13.70
N GLY A 42 -12.00 -7.21 -14.71
CA GLY A 42 -10.65 -7.74 -14.51
C GLY A 42 -9.77 -6.77 -13.71
N MET A 43 -9.89 -5.47 -13.99
CA MET A 43 -9.21 -4.42 -13.23
C MET A 43 -9.75 -4.34 -11.81
N ALA A 44 -11.06 -4.48 -11.60
CA ALA A 44 -11.67 -4.50 -10.27
C ALA A 44 -11.20 -5.68 -9.41
N GLN A 45 -11.14 -6.87 -10.00
CA GLN A 45 -10.64 -8.07 -9.33
C GLN A 45 -9.14 -7.93 -9.01
N ALA A 46 -8.33 -7.51 -9.97
CA ALA A 46 -6.90 -7.28 -9.78
C ALA A 46 -6.66 -6.22 -8.69
N PHE A 47 -7.43 -5.13 -8.70
CA PHE A 47 -7.33 -4.05 -7.72
C PHE A 47 -7.59 -4.55 -6.29
N SER A 48 -8.64 -5.35 -6.11
CA SER A 48 -8.99 -5.91 -4.80
C SER A 48 -7.90 -6.87 -4.29
N VAL A 49 -7.41 -7.77 -5.16
CA VAL A 49 -6.37 -8.73 -4.80
C VAL A 49 -5.04 -8.03 -4.48
N ILE A 50 -4.58 -7.16 -5.38
CA ILE A 50 -3.30 -6.47 -5.23
C ILE A 50 -3.36 -5.50 -4.05
N GLY A 51 -4.45 -4.76 -3.89
CA GLY A 51 -4.66 -3.87 -2.74
C GLY A 51 -4.61 -4.61 -1.41
N GLY A 52 -5.19 -5.81 -1.34
CA GLY A 52 -5.07 -6.70 -0.19
C GLY A 52 -3.63 -7.16 0.06
N LEU A 53 -2.94 -7.63 -0.98
CA LEU A 53 -1.54 -8.11 -0.88
C LEU A 53 -0.57 -7.00 -0.43
N VAL A 54 -0.67 -5.80 -1.00
CA VAL A 54 0.16 -4.65 -0.61
C VAL A 54 -0.12 -4.25 0.84
N SER A 55 -1.39 -4.21 1.24
CA SER A 55 -1.75 -3.86 2.62
C SER A 55 -1.27 -4.91 3.62
N ALA A 56 -1.39 -6.20 3.28
CA ALA A 56 -0.88 -7.29 4.11
C ALA A 56 0.64 -7.20 4.31
N LEU A 57 1.39 -6.87 3.24
CA LEU A 57 2.83 -6.65 3.32
C LEU A 57 3.18 -5.49 4.25
N VAL A 58 2.49 -4.34 4.11
CA VAL A 58 2.73 -3.17 4.96
C VAL A 58 2.44 -3.50 6.43
N ILE A 59 1.32 -4.16 6.72
CA ILE A 59 0.96 -4.56 8.08
C ILE A 59 2.00 -5.53 8.65
N ALA A 60 2.43 -6.53 7.88
CA ALA A 60 3.43 -7.50 8.32
C ALA A 60 4.78 -6.83 8.65
N GLU A 61 5.25 -5.92 7.80
CA GLU A 61 6.48 -5.16 8.03
C GLU A 61 6.37 -4.26 9.27
N LEU A 62 5.25 -3.56 9.43
CA LEU A 62 5.02 -2.66 10.56
C LEU A 62 4.81 -3.42 11.88
N ALA A 63 4.24 -4.63 11.85
CA ALA A 63 4.08 -5.47 13.04
C ALA A 63 5.41 -6.03 13.57
N ILE A 64 6.41 -6.20 12.70
CA ILE A 64 7.73 -6.73 13.10
C ILE A 64 8.71 -5.60 13.45
N ALA A 65 8.52 -4.40 12.87
CA ALA A 65 9.31 -3.22 13.19
C ALA A 65 9.10 -2.79 14.65
N LYS A 66 10.17 -2.36 15.33
CA LYS A 66 10.02 -1.74 16.66
C LYS A 66 9.52 -0.30 16.48
N PRO A 67 8.71 0.22 17.40
CA PRO A 67 8.36 1.64 17.42
C PRO A 67 9.63 2.51 17.40
N GLY A 68 9.77 3.36 16.38
CA GLY A 68 10.92 4.26 16.20
C GLY A 68 12.06 3.68 15.34
N GLU A 69 12.03 2.38 15.01
CA GLU A 69 12.92 1.80 14.00
C GLU A 69 12.28 1.90 12.61
N ALA A 70 13.07 2.21 11.59
CA ALA A 70 12.56 2.22 10.23
C ALA A 70 12.20 0.79 9.76
N PRO A 71 11.08 0.62 9.03
CA PRO A 71 10.73 -0.67 8.43
C PRO A 71 11.86 -1.17 7.51
N GLY A 72 12.07 -2.49 7.44
CA GLY A 72 13.09 -3.10 6.58
C GLY A 72 14.55 -3.06 7.10
N ALA A 73 14.86 -2.31 8.16
CA ALA A 73 16.24 -2.19 8.67
C ALA A 73 16.86 -3.53 9.14
N ARG A 74 16.01 -4.51 9.51
CA ARG A 74 16.44 -5.85 9.96
C ARG A 74 16.65 -6.88 8.83
N VAL A 75 16.29 -6.53 7.61
CA VAL A 75 16.39 -7.46 6.46
C VAL A 75 17.84 -7.62 6.01
N LEU A 76 18.74 -6.76 6.47
CA LEU A 76 20.16 -6.78 6.19
C LEU A 76 20.93 -7.46 7.32
N ASP A 77 21.89 -8.30 6.95
CA ASP A 77 22.72 -9.01 7.92
C ASP A 77 23.60 -8.02 8.71
N SER A 78 24.06 -8.41 9.90
CA SER A 78 24.85 -7.57 10.81
C SER A 78 26.19 -7.08 10.24
N GLY A 79 26.62 -7.60 9.08
CA GLY A 79 27.79 -7.14 8.31
C GLY A 79 27.46 -6.23 7.13
N ALA A 80 26.20 -5.80 6.96
CA ALA A 80 25.81 -4.94 5.85
C ALA A 80 26.42 -3.53 5.96
N SER A 81 26.80 -2.95 4.82
CA SER A 81 27.33 -1.60 4.77
C SER A 81 26.28 -0.57 5.21
N VAL A 82 26.73 0.51 5.84
CA VAL A 82 25.85 1.62 6.26
C VAL A 82 25.03 2.18 5.07
N GLY A 83 25.62 2.18 3.88
CA GLY A 83 24.93 2.59 2.65
C GLY A 83 23.79 1.65 2.24
N ALA A 84 23.96 0.33 2.40
CA ALA A 84 22.91 -0.64 2.11
C ALA A 84 21.73 -0.50 3.10
N VAL A 85 22.03 -0.34 4.40
CA VAL A 85 21.02 -0.10 5.44
C VAL A 85 20.21 1.15 5.13
N ARG A 86 20.88 2.26 4.84
CA ARG A 86 20.23 3.51 4.47
C ARG A 86 19.33 3.36 3.24
N THR A 87 19.79 2.63 2.22
CA THR A 87 19.04 2.43 0.98
C THR A 87 17.75 1.65 1.23
N VAL A 88 17.84 0.52 1.95
CA VAL A 88 16.67 -0.30 2.28
C VAL A 88 15.68 0.48 3.13
N THR A 89 16.15 1.20 4.15
CA THR A 89 15.31 2.08 4.96
C THR A 89 14.57 3.12 4.12
N ILE A 90 15.25 3.81 3.20
CA ILE A 90 14.61 4.81 2.34
C ILE A 90 13.55 4.15 1.46
N VAL A 91 13.85 3.01 0.84
CA VAL A 91 12.90 2.30 -0.03
C VAL A 91 11.69 1.82 0.75
N SER A 92 11.88 1.25 1.95
CA SER A 92 10.79 0.79 2.81
C SER A 92 9.90 1.94 3.29
N VAL A 93 10.50 3.07 3.70
CA VAL A 93 9.73 4.26 4.08
C VAL A 93 8.96 4.81 2.88
N ALA A 94 9.61 4.94 1.72
CA ALA A 94 8.96 5.39 0.49
C ALA A 94 7.80 4.47 0.09
N PHE A 95 7.97 3.15 0.23
CA PHE A 95 6.93 2.16 -0.04
C PHE A 95 5.68 2.40 0.80
N VAL A 96 5.86 2.56 2.12
CA VAL A 96 4.76 2.81 3.05
C VAL A 96 4.09 4.16 2.74
N LEU A 97 4.87 5.21 2.46
CA LEU A 97 4.32 6.53 2.11
C LEU A 97 3.49 6.50 0.82
N VAL A 98 3.95 5.79 -0.21
CA VAL A 98 3.21 5.64 -1.47
C VAL A 98 1.94 4.84 -1.24
N TRP A 99 1.98 3.76 -0.46
CA TRP A 99 0.77 3.01 -0.10
C TRP A 99 -0.23 3.88 0.66
N ILE A 100 0.24 4.70 1.61
CA ILE A 100 -0.61 5.65 2.34
C ILE A 100 -1.24 6.66 1.39
N GLY A 101 -0.44 7.31 0.55
CA GLY A 101 -0.91 8.34 -0.37
C GLY A 101 -1.93 7.79 -1.38
N ALA A 102 -1.67 6.61 -1.94
CA ALA A 102 -2.57 5.96 -2.88
C ALA A 102 -3.90 5.55 -2.21
N GLY A 103 -3.83 4.91 -1.04
CA GLY A 103 -5.03 4.53 -0.29
C GLY A 103 -5.85 5.72 0.18
N LEU A 104 -5.20 6.81 0.64
CA LEU A 104 -5.87 8.06 0.99
C LEU A 104 -6.55 8.68 -0.22
N THR A 105 -5.91 8.66 -1.38
CA THR A 105 -6.52 9.14 -2.64
C THR A 105 -7.76 8.34 -2.98
N ALA A 106 -7.71 7.00 -2.92
CA ALA A 106 -8.86 6.14 -3.14
C ALA A 106 -10.00 6.42 -2.16
N PHE A 107 -9.68 6.62 -0.88
CA PHE A 107 -10.66 6.98 0.15
C PHE A 107 -11.31 8.34 -0.13
N MET A 108 -10.53 9.38 -0.42
CA MET A 108 -11.04 10.72 -0.67
C MET A 108 -11.89 10.78 -1.94
N VAL A 109 -11.44 10.19 -3.04
CA VAL A 109 -12.22 10.15 -4.28
C VAL A 109 -13.50 9.33 -4.11
N GLY A 110 -13.43 8.18 -3.43
CA GLY A 110 -14.62 7.39 -3.10
C GLY A 110 -15.61 8.14 -2.21
N LEU A 111 -15.12 8.96 -1.27
CA LEU A 111 -15.94 9.78 -0.38
C LEU A 111 -16.68 10.90 -1.14
N TYR A 112 -16.01 11.61 -2.05
CA TYR A 112 -16.61 12.71 -2.81
C TYR A 112 -17.41 12.26 -4.04
N HIS A 113 -17.12 11.07 -4.58
CA HIS A 113 -17.78 10.50 -5.75
C HIS A 113 -18.30 9.07 -5.49
N PRO A 114 -19.20 8.87 -4.50
CA PRO A 114 -19.58 7.53 -4.04
C PRO A 114 -20.26 6.67 -5.11
N LYS A 115 -20.87 7.30 -6.12
CA LYS A 115 -21.55 6.63 -7.25
C LYS A 115 -20.67 6.49 -8.50
N GLY A 116 -19.47 7.08 -8.53
CA GLY A 116 -18.61 7.08 -9.71
C GLY A 116 -17.99 5.71 -9.97
N LEU A 117 -17.45 5.08 -8.92
CA LEU A 117 -16.88 3.74 -9.00
C LEU A 117 -16.98 3.01 -7.65
N PRO A 118 -18.02 2.18 -7.42
CA PRO A 118 -18.27 1.55 -6.11
C PRO A 118 -17.11 0.70 -5.57
N VAL A 119 -16.32 0.08 -6.46
CA VAL A 119 -15.14 -0.70 -6.05
C VAL A 119 -14.05 0.19 -5.45
N LEU A 120 -13.87 1.42 -5.95
CA LEU A 120 -12.90 2.37 -5.38
C LEU A 120 -13.33 2.84 -3.99
N THR A 121 -14.62 3.12 -3.81
CA THR A 121 -15.18 3.54 -2.52
C THR A 121 -15.04 2.42 -1.48
N THR A 122 -15.44 1.20 -1.83
CA THR A 122 -15.33 0.03 -0.94
C THR A 122 -13.88 -0.22 -0.56
N HIS A 123 -12.98 -0.15 -1.53
CA HIS A 123 -11.54 -0.33 -1.29
C HIS A 123 -10.98 0.77 -0.38
N GLY A 124 -11.31 2.04 -0.63
CA GLY A 124 -10.84 3.17 0.19
C GLY A 124 -11.28 3.04 1.65
N GLN A 125 -12.51 2.62 1.90
CA GLN A 125 -13.02 2.36 3.25
C GLN A 125 -12.29 1.19 3.93
N ALA A 126 -12.08 0.10 3.21
CA ALA A 126 -11.31 -1.05 3.71
C ALA A 126 -9.85 -0.65 4.03
N TRP A 127 -9.22 0.11 3.14
CA TRP A 127 -7.86 0.62 3.32
C TRP A 127 -7.73 1.47 4.59
N LEU A 128 -8.71 2.33 4.91
CA LEU A 128 -8.67 3.14 6.13
C LEU A 128 -8.61 2.25 7.38
N GLY A 129 -9.42 1.19 7.43
CA GLY A 129 -9.36 0.21 8.52
C GLY A 129 -7.99 -0.47 8.61
N LEU A 130 -7.43 -0.89 7.49
CA LEU A 130 -6.10 -1.50 7.41
C LEU A 130 -4.98 -0.54 7.85
N ALA A 131 -5.07 0.74 7.47
CA ALA A 131 -4.11 1.76 7.87
C ALA A 131 -4.12 1.99 9.39
N VAL A 132 -5.31 2.06 9.98
CA VAL A 132 -5.46 2.15 11.44
C VAL A 132 -4.91 0.89 12.12
N SER A 133 -5.24 -0.31 11.62
CA SER A 133 -4.69 -1.57 12.15
C SER A 133 -3.17 -1.63 12.05
N ALA A 134 -2.58 -1.16 10.95
CA ALA A 134 -1.14 -1.11 10.75
C ALA A 134 -0.47 -0.15 11.76
N ALA A 135 -1.09 1.01 12.01
CA ALA A 135 -0.61 1.94 13.03
C ALA A 135 -0.69 1.34 14.43
N TYR A 136 -1.77 0.64 14.78
CA TYR A 136 -1.87 -0.09 16.04
C TYR A 136 -0.85 -1.23 16.15
N ALA A 137 -0.56 -1.94 15.06
CA ALA A 137 0.48 -2.97 15.07
C ALA A 137 1.87 -2.37 15.33
N TYR A 138 2.16 -1.20 14.76
CA TYR A 138 3.44 -0.52 14.92
C TYR A 138 3.61 0.17 16.28
N PHE A 139 2.56 0.81 16.81
CA PHE A 139 2.64 1.62 18.05
C PHE A 139 2.05 0.95 19.30
N GLY A 140 1.07 0.06 19.12
CA GLY A 140 0.22 -0.46 20.21
C GLY A 140 0.53 -1.90 20.64
N LEU A 141 1.15 -2.71 19.78
CA LEU A 141 1.57 -4.07 20.11
C LEU A 141 3.04 -4.07 20.53
N SER A 142 3.34 -3.59 21.73
CA SER A 142 4.67 -3.78 22.32
C SER A 142 4.82 -5.27 22.71
N PRO A 143 5.83 -6.02 22.23
CA PRO A 143 6.13 -7.39 22.70
C PRO A 143 6.72 -7.42 24.13
N GLY A 144 6.29 -6.49 24.98
CA GLY A 144 6.85 -6.21 26.29
C GLY A 144 5.77 -5.75 27.27
N GLY A 145 4.62 -6.41 27.28
CA GLY A 145 3.85 -6.60 28.51
C GLY A 145 4.33 -7.92 29.12
N ARG A 146 4.74 -7.87 30.40
CA ARG A 146 5.26 -8.99 31.21
C ARG A 146 4.66 -10.36 30.89
#